data_AF-A0A1Q8BGB7-F1
#
_entry.id   AF-A0A1Q8BGB7-F1
#
_cell.length_a   1.000
_cell.length_b   1.000
_cell.length_c   1.000
_cell.angle_alpha   90.00
_cell.angle_beta   90.00
_cell.angle_gamma   90.00
#
_symmetry.space_group_name_H-M   'P 1'
#
loop_
_entity.id
_entity.type
_entity.pdbx_description
1 polymer ?
#
loop_
_entity_poly.entity_id
_entity_poly.type
_entity_poly.pdbx_seq_one_letter_code
_entity_poly.pdbx_strand_id
1 'polypeptide(L)'
;MTTKASLRSIARLLLLIGGIILILEAVLQLGVDLRGFLNFAPRVPTLDVFTSAIVSILVGVLALVGAGQIRNPAWSIILLVLGFLLIGSLGGILVFIGALIALVATFV
;
A
#
# COMPACT_ATOMS: atom_id res chain seq x y z
N MET A 1 -5.76 8.86 -26.08
CA MET A 1 -6.83 8.44 -25.14
C MET A 1 -6.60 7.06 -24.51
N THR A 2 -5.81 6.17 -25.11
CA THR A 2 -5.54 4.81 -24.60
C THR A 2 -4.61 4.77 -23.38
N THR A 3 -3.68 5.72 -23.26
CA THR A 3 -2.64 5.72 -22.21
C THR A 3 -3.19 5.97 -20.81
N LYS A 4 -4.17 6.89 -20.66
CA LYS A 4 -4.75 7.22 -19.35
C LYS A 4 -5.53 6.06 -18.73
N ALA A 5 -6.29 5.33 -19.56
CA ALA A 5 -7.05 4.18 -19.13
C ALA A 5 -6.12 3.02 -18.70
N SER A 6 -5.03 2.81 -19.45
CA SER A 6 -4.00 1.83 -19.11
C SER A 6 -3.27 2.16 -17.80
N LEU A 7 -2.83 3.41 -17.62
CA LEU A 7 -2.17 3.88 -16.39
C LEU A 7 -3.04 3.70 -15.14
N ARG A 8 -4.34 4.00 -15.23
CA ARG A 8 -5.27 3.78 -14.11
C ARG A 8 -5.46 2.30 -13.80
N SER A 9 -5.47 1.44 -14.82
CA SER A 9 -5.54 -0.01 -14.62
C SER A 9 -4.30 -0.53 -13.88
N ILE A 10 -3.11 -0.08 -14.30
CA ILE A 10 -1.83 -0.43 -13.65
C ILE A 10 -1.81 0.07 -12.21
N ALA A 11 -2.17 1.34 -11.97
CA ALA A 11 -2.28 1.90 -10.63
C ALA A 11 -3.21 1.07 -9.74
N ARG A 12 -4.34 0.62 -10.30
CA ARG A 12 -5.29 -0.23 -9.59
C ARG A 12 -4.70 -1.56 -9.19
N LEU A 13 -4.03 -2.24 -10.12
CA LEU A 13 -3.38 -3.51 -9.85
C LEU A 13 -2.29 -3.36 -8.78
N LEU A 14 -1.48 -2.31 -8.86
CA LEU A 14 -0.44 -2.04 -7.86
C LEU A 14 -1.02 -1.79 -6.47
N LEU A 15 -2.10 -1.00 -6.36
CA LEU A 15 -2.78 -0.75 -5.10
C LEU A 15 -3.42 -2.03 -4.52
N LEU A 16 -4.03 -2.86 -5.38
CA LEU A 16 -4.62 -4.13 -4.96
C LEU A 16 -3.55 -5.11 -4.45
N ILE A 17 -2.50 -5.32 -5.24
CA ILE A 17 -1.41 -6.23 -4.88
C ILE A 17 -0.68 -5.70 -3.64
N GLY A 18 -0.36 -4.41 -3.59
CA GLY A 18 0.28 -3.77 -2.44
C GLY A 18 -0.56 -3.88 -1.17
N GLY A 19 -1.87 -3.66 -1.27
CA GLY A 19 -2.79 -3.81 -0.13
C GLY A 19 -2.86 -5.24 0.39
N ILE A 20 -2.93 -6.24 -0.51
CA ILE A 20 -2.91 -7.67 -0.12
C ILE A 20 -1.58 -8.01 0.55
N ILE A 21 -0.44 -7.59 -0.03
CA ILE A 21 0.88 -7.85 0.54
C ILE A 21 1.02 -7.26 1.94
N LEU A 22 0.57 -6.01 2.17
CA LEU A 22 0.60 -5.40 3.51
C LEU A 22 -0.15 -6.22 4.56
N ILE A 23 -1.34 -6.73 4.20
CA ILE A 23 -2.14 -7.58 5.09
C ILE A 23 -1.41 -8.90 5.36
N LEU A 24 -0.87 -9.54 4.32
CA LEU A 24 -0.12 -10.79 4.48
C LEU A 24 1.13 -10.61 5.34
N GLU A 25 1.92 -9.57 5.09
CA GLU A 25 3.12 -9.25 5.88
C GLU A 25 2.76 -9.01 7.36
N ALA A 26 1.66 -8.29 7.63
CA ALA A 26 1.19 -8.04 8.99
C ALA A 26 0.71 -9.32 9.69
N VAL A 27 -0.03 -10.20 8.99
CA VAL A 27 -0.48 -11.49 9.53
C VAL A 27 0.73 -12.39 9.81
N LEU A 28 1.71 -12.43 8.92
CA LEU A 28 2.94 -13.19 9.11
C LEU A 28 3.75 -12.68 10.29
N GLN A 29 3.78 -11.37 10.52
CA GLN A 29 4.44 -10.74 11.66
C GLN A 29 3.80 -11.11 13.00
N LEU A 30 2.50 -11.40 13.03
CA LEU A 30 1.75 -11.79 14.22
C LEU A 30 1.70 -13.31 14.46
N GLY A 31 1.65 -14.10 13.38
CA GLY A 31 1.38 -15.53 13.46
C GLY A 31 2.61 -16.44 13.44
N VAL A 32 3.76 -15.95 12.98
CA VAL A 32 4.95 -16.80 12.86
C VAL A 32 6.20 -16.04 13.28
N ASP A 33 6.99 -16.62 14.18
CA ASP A 33 8.29 -16.10 14.65
C ASP A 33 9.37 -16.25 13.54
N LEU A 34 9.02 -15.92 12.28
CA LEU A 34 9.88 -15.96 11.09
C LEU A 34 10.79 -14.73 11.04
N ARG A 35 11.48 -14.42 12.14
CA ARG A 35 12.37 -13.26 12.26
C ARG A 35 13.39 -13.14 11.12
N GLY A 36 13.71 -14.24 10.44
CA GLY A 36 14.57 -14.27 9.25
C GLY A 36 13.92 -13.90 7.90
N PHE A 37 12.59 -14.06 7.74
CA PHE A 37 11.84 -13.61 6.55
C PHE A 37 11.23 -12.20 6.72
N LEU A 38 11.13 -11.72 7.97
CA LEU A 38 10.52 -10.44 8.35
C LEU A 38 11.38 -9.19 8.07
N ASN A 39 12.48 -9.29 7.32
CA ASN A 39 13.23 -8.09 6.88
C ASN A 39 12.42 -7.19 5.95
N PHE A 40 11.31 -7.70 5.38
CA PHE A 40 10.36 -6.93 4.58
C PHE A 40 9.07 -6.57 5.33
N ALA A 41 8.97 -6.92 6.62
CA ALA A 41 7.76 -6.63 7.39
C ALA A 41 7.62 -5.12 7.63
N PRO A 42 6.41 -4.55 7.46
CA PRO A 42 6.16 -3.14 7.66
C PRO A 42 6.48 -2.76 9.11
N ARG A 43 7.52 -1.96 9.27
CA ARG A 43 7.92 -1.37 10.55
C ARG A 43 7.83 0.13 10.45
N VAL A 44 6.93 0.69 11.24
CA VAL A 44 6.97 2.10 11.59
C VAL A 44 7.97 2.21 12.75
N PRO A 45 9.10 2.93 12.62
CA PRO A 45 10.20 2.90 13.60
C PRO A 45 9.82 3.26 15.03
N THR A 46 8.68 3.94 15.20
CA THR A 46 8.20 4.47 16.49
C THR A 46 7.10 3.62 17.14
N LEU A 47 6.64 2.53 16.49
CA LEU A 47 5.52 1.72 16.96
C LEU A 47 5.95 0.30 17.33
N ASP A 48 5.36 -0.24 18.41
CA ASP A 48 5.49 -1.64 18.78
C ASP A 48 4.99 -2.57 17.67
N VAL A 49 5.53 -3.78 17.62
CA VAL A 49 5.27 -4.78 16.58
C VAL A 49 3.78 -5.09 16.39
N PHE A 50 3.02 -5.13 17.48
CA PHE A 50 1.57 -5.38 17.41
C PHE A 50 0.82 -4.19 16.79
N THR A 51 1.18 -2.97 17.19
CA THR A 51 0.60 -1.73 16.66
C THR A 51 0.98 -1.52 15.21
N SER A 52 2.22 -1.82 14.81
CA SER A 52 2.65 -1.75 13.40
C SER A 52 1.89 -2.73 12.52
N ALA A 53 1.61 -3.94 13.00
CA ALA A 53 0.82 -4.92 12.27
C ALA A 53 -0.63 -4.44 12.06
N ILE A 54 -1.28 -3.91 13.10
CA ILE A 54 -2.63 -3.35 12.99
C ILE A 54 -2.68 -2.19 11.99
N VAL A 55 -1.74 -1.25 12.09
CA VAL A 55 -1.65 -0.12 11.16
C VAL A 55 -1.44 -0.61 9.73
N SER A 56 -0.56 -1.60 9.53
CA SER A 56 -0.34 -2.20 8.21
C SER A 56 -1.61 -2.83 7.63
N ILE A 57 -2.38 -3.58 8.43
CA ILE A 57 -3.66 -4.15 7.99
C ILE A 57 -4.64 -3.04 7.61
N LEU A 58 -4.75 -1.99 8.42
CA LEU A 58 -5.64 -0.86 8.14
C LEU A 58 -5.24 -0.16 6.83
N VAL A 59 -3.95 0.11 6.62
CA VAL A 59 -3.47 0.70 5.37
C VAL A 59 -3.69 -0.24 4.19
N GLY A 60 -3.49 -1.55 4.36
CA GLY A 60 -3.80 -2.55 3.35
C GLY A 60 -5.27 -2.51 2.93
N VAL A 61 -6.19 -2.48 3.90
CA VAL A 61 -7.64 -2.35 3.63
C VAL A 61 -7.95 -1.03 2.93
N LEU A 62 -7.37 0.09 3.38
CA LEU A 62 -7.54 1.39 2.73
C LEU A 62 -7.00 1.38 1.29
N ALA A 63 -5.91 0.67 1.01
CA ALA A 63 -5.38 0.51 -0.34
C ALA A 63 -6.36 -0.28 -1.24
N LEU A 64 -7.00 -1.32 -0.71
CA LEU A 64 -8.05 -2.05 -1.44
C LEU A 64 -9.28 -1.18 -1.73
N VAL A 65 -9.72 -0.39 -0.75
CA VAL A 65 -10.83 0.55 -0.91
C VAL A 65 -10.48 1.65 -1.91
N GLY A 66 -9.30 2.25 -1.77
CA GLY A 66 -8.82 3.32 -2.64
C GLY A 66 -8.53 2.84 -4.06
N ALA A 67 -8.21 1.56 -4.27
CA ALA A 67 -8.15 0.97 -5.60
C ALA A 67 -9.51 1.01 -6.33
N GLY A 68 -10.63 1.06 -5.60
CA GLY A 68 -11.95 1.33 -6.17
C GLY A 68 -12.20 2.81 -6.50
N GLN A 69 -11.45 3.72 -5.87
CA GLN A 69 -11.65 5.17 -5.93
C GLN A 69 -10.50 5.94 -6.60
N ILE A 70 -9.74 5.30 -7.49
CA ILE A 70 -8.56 5.88 -8.21
C ILE A 70 -8.86 7.17 -8.97
N ARG A 71 -10.12 7.42 -9.34
CA ARG A 71 -10.53 8.67 -10.01
C ARG A 71 -10.56 9.87 -9.05
N ASN A 72 -10.61 9.63 -7.75
CA ASN A 72 -10.64 10.67 -6.73
C ASN A 72 -9.19 11.00 -6.30
N PRO A 73 -8.68 12.21 -6.59
CA PRO A 73 -7.31 12.58 -6.24
C PRO A 73 -7.04 12.57 -4.73
N ALA A 74 -8.07 12.79 -3.90
CA ALA A 74 -7.91 12.74 -2.45
C ALA A 74 -7.46 11.35 -1.98
N TRP A 75 -8.03 10.27 -2.55
CA TRP A 75 -7.62 8.90 -2.23
C TRP A 75 -6.19 8.62 -2.65
N SER A 76 -5.77 9.10 -3.83
CA SER A 76 -4.40 8.98 -4.29
C SER A 76 -3.43 9.67 -3.33
N ILE A 77 -3.75 10.86 -2.81
CA ILE A 77 -2.91 11.57 -1.84
C ILE A 77 -2.84 10.81 -0.52
N ILE A 78 -3.97 10.35 0.02
CA ILE A 78 -4.03 9.58 1.27
C ILE A 78 -3.15 8.33 1.15
N LEU A 79 -3.33 7.55 0.07
CA LEU A 79 -2.57 6.33 -0.14
C LEU A 79 -1.09 6.58 -0.42
N LEU A 80 -0.75 7.72 -1.02
CA LEU A 80 0.64 8.10 -1.23
C LEU A 80 1.32 8.41 0.10
N VAL A 81 0.67 9.14 1.00
CA VAL A 81 1.21 9.40 2.35
C VAL A 81 1.30 8.11 3.16
N LEU A 82 0.26 7.28 3.15
CA LEU A 82 0.24 6.02 3.90
C LEU A 82 1.26 5.00 3.36
N GLY A 83 1.39 4.88 2.04
CA GLY A 83 2.41 4.04 1.41
C GLY A 83 3.82 4.52 1.74
N PHE A 84 4.05 5.83 1.76
CA PHE A 84 5.34 6.41 2.14
C PHE A 84 5.72 6.07 3.59
N LEU A 85 4.76 6.17 4.53
CA LEU A 85 4.98 5.78 5.93
C LEU A 85 5.36 4.31 6.10
N LEU A 86 5.02 3.46 5.12
CA LEU A 86 5.24 2.01 5.12
C LEU A 86 6.25 1.55 4.06
N ILE A 87 7.08 2.46 3.51
CA ILE A 87 8.10 2.14 2.49
C ILE A 87 9.10 1.07 2.94
N GLY A 88 9.25 0.84 4.25
CA GLY A 88 10.03 -0.27 4.78
C GLY A 88 9.49 -1.68 4.44
N SER A 89 8.36 -1.77 3.74
CA SER A 89 7.73 -3.01 3.29
C SER A 89 7.48 -3.03 1.78
N LEU A 90 7.47 -4.24 1.19
CA LEU A 90 7.15 -4.41 -0.22
C LEU A 90 5.72 -3.93 -0.53
N GLY A 91 4.78 -4.23 0.37
CA GLY A 91 3.40 -3.77 0.26
C GLY A 91 3.28 -2.24 0.23
N GLY A 92 3.98 -1.54 1.13
CA GLY A 92 3.97 -0.08 1.20
C GLY A 92 4.57 0.58 -0.05
N ILE A 93 5.66 0.04 -0.59
CA ILE A 93 6.26 0.51 -1.84
C ILE A 93 5.27 0.38 -3.01
N LEU A 94 4.60 -0.77 -3.14
CA LEU A 94 3.60 -0.97 -4.20
C LEU A 94 2.43 0.00 -4.07
N VAL A 95 1.94 0.22 -2.83
CA VAL A 95 0.87 1.19 -2.57
C VAL A 95 1.32 2.60 -2.94
N PHE A 96 2.55 2.99 -2.56
CA PHE A 96 3.11 4.30 -2.88
C PHE A 96 3.21 4.54 -4.39
N ILE A 97 3.78 3.59 -5.14
CA ILE A 97 3.93 3.70 -6.59
C ILE A 97 2.55 3.70 -7.26
N GLY A 98 1.64 2.82 -6.84
CA GLY A 98 0.27 2.77 -7.37
C GLY A 98 -0.48 4.09 -7.17
N ALA A 99 -0.36 4.69 -5.99
CA ALA A 99 -0.95 5.97 -5.65
C ALA A 99 -0.34 7.13 -6.47
N LEU A 100 0.98 7.12 -6.68
CA LEU A 100 1.67 8.11 -7.50
C LEU A 100 1.20 8.04 -8.97
N ILE A 101 1.13 6.84 -9.54
CA ILE A 101 0.64 6.65 -10.91
C ILE A 101 -0.83 7.07 -11.04
N ALA A 102 -1.67 6.74 -10.05
CA ALA A 102 -3.06 7.19 -10.00
C ALA A 102 -3.18 8.74 -10.01
N LEU A 103 -2.33 9.40 -9.22
CA LEU A 103 -2.28 10.86 -9.14
C LEU A 103 -1.84 11.47 -10.48
N VAL A 104 -0.75 10.97 -11.07
CA VAL A 104 -0.24 11.42 -12.38
C VAL A 104 -1.31 11.22 -13.47
N ALA A 105 -2.00 10.08 -13.49
CA ALA A 105 -3.09 9.81 -14.45
C ALA A 105 -4.37 10.64 -14.22
N THR A 106 -4.43 11.41 -13.13
CA THR A 106 -5.49 12.38 -12.87
C THR A 106 -5.15 13.75 -13.45
N PHE A 107 -3.87 14.14 -13.41
CA PHE A 107 -3.40 15.46 -13.85
C PHE A 107 -2.85 15.51 -15.28
N VAL A 108 -2.45 14.36 -15.85
CA VAL A 108 -2.01 14.22 -17.26
C VAL A 108 -3.19 13.83 -18.14
#